data_AF-A0A8D4VNF4-F1
#
_entry.id   AF-A0A8D4VNF4-F1
#
_cell.length_a   1.000
_cell.length_b   1.000
_cell.length_c   1.000
_cell.angle_alpha   90.00
_cell.angle_beta   90.00
_cell.angle_gamma   90.00
#
_symmetry.space_group_name_H-M   'P 1'
#
loop_
_entity.id
_entity.type
_entity.pdbx_description
1 polymer ?
#
loop_
_entity_poly.entity_id
_entity_poly.type
_entity_poly.pdbx_seq_one_letter_code
_entity_poly.pdbx_strand_id
1 'polypeptide(L)'
;MQMHAAVEEYRRKLEALLAEDFYAEGGDLAAKCASVAPMLPEELAAFLGALVAQGQSLEGDAPDSAALEFVFRCGQAVERLAAFKHRRVDESLVEMGADGLPLEPLAEAELDTMARLLAARDRAVKAVADFTLKALLFCLGLLVLWVLVNLL
;
A
#
# COMPACT_ATOMS: atom_id res chain seq x y z
N MET A 1 19.43 5.97 25.15
CA MET A 1 20.25 5.84 23.91
C MET A 1 19.97 4.55 23.13
N GLN A 2 19.74 3.39 23.77
CA GLN A 2 19.37 2.15 23.05
C GLN A 2 17.95 2.18 22.45
N MET A 3 16.99 2.89 23.06
CA MET A 3 15.60 2.91 22.61
C MET A 3 15.37 3.64 21.28
N HIS A 4 16.01 4.81 21.07
CA HIS A 4 15.94 5.52 19.80
C HIS A 4 16.51 4.70 18.63
N ALA A 5 17.56 3.92 18.87
CA ALA A 5 18.11 3.03 17.85
C ALA A 5 17.12 1.93 17.46
N ALA A 6 16.38 1.37 18.43
CA ALA A 6 15.35 0.37 18.17
C ALA A 6 14.18 0.95 17.37
N VAL A 7 13.66 2.12 17.77
CA VAL A 7 12.60 2.83 17.02
C VAL A 7 12.99 3.00 15.56
N GLU A 8 14.22 3.43 15.33
CA GLU A 8 14.69 3.74 13.99
C GLU A 8 14.96 2.49 13.15
N GLU A 9 15.42 1.41 13.78
CA GLU A 9 15.56 0.11 13.12
C GLU A 9 14.20 -0.46 12.70
N TYR A 10 13.19 -0.43 13.58
CA TYR A 10 11.85 -0.93 13.25
C TYR A 10 11.13 -0.05 12.23
N ARG A 11 11.34 1.28 12.26
CA ARG A 11 10.87 2.19 11.22
C ARG A 11 11.43 1.79 9.86
N ARG A 12 12.75 1.61 9.76
CA ARG A 12 13.40 1.19 8.51
C ARG A 12 12.95 -0.18 8.02
N LYS A 13 12.75 -1.15 8.93
CA LYS A 13 12.22 -2.47 8.56
C LYS A 13 10.84 -2.36 7.92
N LEU A 14 9.95 -1.54 8.49
CA LEU A 14 8.63 -1.31 7.94
C LEU A 14 8.70 -0.58 6.59
N GLU A 15 9.57 0.44 6.46
CA GLU A 15 9.79 1.14 5.19
C GLU A 15 10.32 0.23 4.08
N ALA A 16 11.23 -0.69 4.42
CA ALA A 16 11.79 -1.68 3.50
C ALA A 16 10.70 -2.66 3.06
N LEU A 17 9.93 -3.22 3.99
CA LEU A 17 8.81 -4.11 3.67
C LEU A 17 7.79 -3.44 2.75
N LEU A 18 7.40 -2.20 3.05
CA LEU A 18 6.50 -1.43 2.18
C LEU A 18 7.09 -1.21 0.78
N ALA A 19 8.40 -0.97 0.67
CA ALA A 19 9.09 -0.79 -0.61
C ALA A 19 9.18 -2.09 -1.42
N GLU A 20 9.53 -3.20 -0.76
CA GLU A 20 9.88 -4.46 -1.42
C GLU A 20 8.63 -5.27 -1.77
N ASP A 21 7.69 -5.38 -0.83
CA ASP A 21 6.50 -6.23 -0.98
C ASP A 21 5.31 -5.49 -1.59
N PHE A 22 5.19 -4.19 -1.30
CA PHE A 22 4.05 -3.37 -1.72
C PHE A 22 4.43 -2.30 -2.75
N TYR A 23 5.72 -2.21 -3.11
CA TYR A 23 6.24 -1.23 -4.05
C TYR A 23 5.87 0.21 -3.71
N ALA A 24 5.86 0.52 -2.41
CA ALA A 24 5.56 1.83 -1.89
C ALA A 24 6.58 2.87 -2.37
N GLU A 25 6.09 4.01 -2.84
CA GLU A 25 6.88 5.13 -3.33
C GLU A 25 7.05 6.20 -2.24
N GLY A 26 8.18 6.90 -2.24
CA GLY A 26 8.46 7.97 -1.27
C GLY A 26 9.75 7.77 -0.47
N GLY A 27 10.23 8.86 0.12
CA GLY A 27 11.51 8.92 0.86
C GLY A 27 11.43 8.57 2.34
N ASP A 28 10.24 8.53 2.92
CA ASP A 28 9.99 8.25 4.33
C ASP A 28 8.77 7.33 4.53
N LEU A 29 8.58 6.84 5.76
CA LEU A 29 7.44 6.00 6.13
C LEU A 29 6.08 6.65 5.80
N ALA A 30 5.95 7.96 6.01
CA ALA A 30 4.70 8.67 5.76
C ALA A 30 4.29 8.62 4.28
N ALA A 31 5.22 8.97 3.39
CA ALA A 31 5.02 8.94 1.95
C ALA A 31 4.76 7.51 1.46
N LYS A 32 5.51 6.53 1.98
CA LYS A 32 5.32 5.11 1.63
C LYS A 32 3.93 4.63 2.03
N CYS A 33 3.49 4.86 3.27
CA CYS A 33 2.15 4.52 3.74
C CYS A 33 1.06 5.20 2.89
N ALA A 34 1.23 6.48 2.55
CA ALA A 34 0.28 7.21 1.70
C ALA A 34 0.18 6.62 0.28
N SER A 35 1.31 6.18 -0.30
CA SER A 35 1.34 5.60 -1.64
C SER A 35 0.57 4.28 -1.73
N VAL A 36 0.61 3.46 -0.67
CA VAL A 36 -0.05 2.15 -0.63
C VAL A 36 -1.48 2.19 -0.10
N ALA A 37 -1.86 3.21 0.67
CA ALA A 37 -3.18 3.34 1.28
C ALA A 37 -4.37 3.06 0.33
N PRO A 38 -4.37 3.50 -0.95
CA PRO A 38 -5.48 3.22 -1.87
C PRO A 38 -5.64 1.75 -2.25
N MET A 39 -4.63 0.91 -2.02
CA MET A 39 -4.63 -0.52 -2.33
C MET A 39 -4.93 -1.41 -1.12
N LEU A 40 -5.03 -0.80 0.07
CA LEU A 40 -5.23 -1.50 1.33
C LEU A 40 -6.69 -1.37 1.79
N PRO A 41 -7.20 -2.31 2.60
CA PRO A 41 -8.46 -2.14 3.31
C PRO A 41 -8.42 -0.89 4.20
N GLU A 42 -9.56 -0.20 4.31
CA GLU A 42 -9.67 1.07 5.05
C GLU A 42 -9.12 0.97 6.48
N GLU A 43 -9.40 -0.13 7.18
CA GLU A 43 -8.90 -0.36 8.54
C GLU A 43 -7.36 -0.46 8.61
N LEU A 44 -6.73 -1.08 7.61
CA LEU A 44 -5.28 -1.24 7.55
C LEU A 44 -4.61 0.07 7.13
N ALA A 45 -5.19 0.79 6.19
CA ALA A 45 -4.75 2.12 5.80
C ALA A 45 -4.84 3.10 6.98
N ALA A 46 -5.95 3.11 7.73
CA ALA A 46 -6.14 3.92 8.93
C ALA A 46 -5.13 3.55 10.02
N PHE A 47 -4.85 2.25 10.22
CA PHE A 47 -3.85 1.78 11.17
C PHE A 47 -2.44 2.28 10.83
N LEU A 48 -2.03 2.19 9.56
CA LEU A 48 -0.75 2.71 9.09
C LEU A 48 -0.67 4.24 9.23
N GLY A 49 -1.76 4.96 8.94
CA GLY A 49 -1.85 6.40 9.15
C GLY A 49 -1.66 6.80 10.62
N ALA A 50 -2.31 6.08 11.54
CA ALA A 50 -2.15 6.30 12.98
C ALA A 50 -0.72 5.99 13.46
N LEU A 51 -0.09 4.95 12.91
CA LEU A 51 1.30 4.61 13.21
C LEU A 51 2.28 5.71 12.73
N VAL A 52 2.06 6.27 11.54
CA VAL A 52 2.85 7.42 11.03
C VAL A 52 2.71 8.64 11.95
N ALA A 53 1.49 8.98 12.35
CA ALA A 53 1.25 10.10 13.26
C ALA A 53 1.96 9.89 14.61
N GLN A 54 1.95 8.67 15.14
CA GLN A 54 2.68 8.31 16.35
C GLN A 54 4.20 8.44 16.15
N GLY A 55 4.74 7.97 15.02
CA GLY A 55 6.15 8.10 14.67
C GLY A 55 6.63 9.55 14.62
N GLN A 56 5.83 10.45 14.05
CA GLN A 56 6.13 11.88 14.02
C GLN A 56 6.11 12.51 15.42
N SER A 57 5.25 12.03 16.32
CA SER A 57 5.20 12.51 17.70
C SER A 57 6.41 12.08 18.55
N LEU A 58 7.21 11.11 18.08
CA LEU A 58 8.40 10.59 18.76
C LEU A 58 9.69 11.37 18.47
N GLU A 59 9.69 12.34 17.55
CA GLU A 59 10.87 13.14 17.22
C GLU A 59 11.26 14.15 18.34
N GLY A 60 10.49 14.21 19.44
CA GLY A 60 10.78 15.00 20.65
C GLY A 60 11.30 14.17 21.84
N ASP A 61 11.27 14.76 23.04
CA ASP A 61 11.64 14.08 24.31
C ASP A 61 10.51 13.16 24.78
N ALA A 62 10.19 12.17 23.95
CA ALA A 62 9.12 11.24 24.21
C ALA A 62 9.54 10.20 25.26
N PRO A 63 8.64 9.80 26.17
CA PRO A 63 8.93 8.77 27.16
C PRO A 63 9.24 7.42 26.49
N ASP A 64 10.13 6.64 27.09
CA ASP A 64 10.53 5.32 26.59
C ASP A 64 9.34 4.37 26.37
N SER A 65 8.24 4.55 27.11
CA SER A 65 7.00 3.78 26.92
C SER A 65 6.34 4.04 25.56
N ALA A 66 6.36 5.27 25.07
CA ALA A 66 5.81 5.63 23.76
C ALA A 66 6.66 5.07 22.62
N ALA A 67 7.99 5.04 22.80
CA ALA A 67 8.92 4.45 21.86
C ALA A 67 8.74 2.92 21.77
N LEU A 68 8.56 2.24 22.90
CA LEU A 68 8.24 0.80 22.95
C LEU A 68 6.90 0.49 22.28
N GLU A 69 5.87 1.30 22.55
CA GLU A 69 4.56 1.12 21.93
C GLU A 69 4.64 1.26 20.40
N PHE A 70 5.42 2.22 19.90
CA PHE A 70 5.63 2.38 18.47
C PHE A 70 6.34 1.17 17.84
N VAL A 71 7.42 0.68 18.46
CA VAL A 71 8.11 -0.54 18.00
C VAL A 71 7.14 -1.72 17.95
N PHE A 72 6.32 -1.89 18.97
CA PHE A 72 5.32 -2.96 19.00
C PHE A 72 4.27 -2.81 17.89
N ARG A 73 3.80 -1.60 17.64
CA ARG A 73 2.84 -1.34 16.54
C ARG A 73 3.47 -1.49 15.16
N CYS A 74 4.77 -1.21 14.99
CA CYS A 74 5.48 -1.58 13.76
C CYS A 74 5.46 -3.10 13.54
N GLY A 75 5.68 -3.90 14.59
CA GLY A 75 5.53 -5.36 14.51
C GLY A 75 4.14 -5.80 14.07
N GLN A 76 3.09 -5.23 14.68
CA GLN A 76 1.71 -5.50 14.27
C GLN A 76 1.41 -5.07 12.82
N ALA A 77 2.00 -3.95 12.37
CA ALA A 77 1.84 -3.50 10.99
C ALA A 77 2.40 -4.55 10.01
N VAL A 78 3.59 -5.08 10.30
CA VAL A 78 4.25 -6.12 9.52
C VAL A 78 3.38 -7.37 9.43
N GLU A 79 2.87 -7.86 10.57
CA GLU A 79 2.01 -9.05 10.60
C GLU A 79 0.70 -8.86 9.83
N ARG A 80 0.05 -7.70 9.99
CA ARG A 80 -1.20 -7.39 9.29
C ARG A 80 -0.98 -7.24 7.78
N LEU A 81 0.12 -6.64 7.36
CA LEU A 81 0.49 -6.51 5.95
C LEU A 81 0.80 -7.89 5.35
N ALA A 82 1.55 -8.75 6.05
CA ALA A 82 1.80 -10.11 5.62
C ALA A 82 0.50 -10.92 5.47
N ALA A 83 -0.38 -10.86 6.47
CA ALA A 83 -1.68 -11.53 6.42
C ALA A 83 -2.55 -11.03 5.25
N PHE A 84 -2.55 -9.73 4.98
CA PHE A 84 -3.25 -9.15 3.84
C PHE A 84 -2.67 -9.64 2.51
N LYS A 85 -1.34 -9.66 2.38
CA LYS A 85 -0.64 -10.18 1.19
C LYS A 85 -1.04 -11.63 0.91
N HIS A 86 -1.03 -12.49 1.92
CA HIS A 86 -1.45 -13.90 1.77
C HIS A 86 -2.91 -14.03 1.32
N ARG A 87 -3.85 -13.35 1.99
CA ARG A 87 -5.27 -13.41 1.61
C ARG A 87 -5.53 -12.96 0.18
N ARG A 88 -4.87 -11.88 -0.26
CA ARG A 88 -5.03 -11.35 -1.61
C ARG A 88 -4.51 -12.31 -2.68
N VAL A 89 -3.44 -13.06 -2.38
CA VAL A 89 -2.95 -14.10 -3.28
C VAL A 89 -3.92 -15.27 -3.33
N ASP A 90 -4.43 -15.73 -2.19
CA ASP A 90 -5.41 -16.81 -2.12
C ASP A 90 -6.69 -16.46 -2.88
N GLU A 91 -7.23 -15.24 -2.71
CA GLU A 91 -8.40 -14.76 -3.44
C GLU A 91 -8.17 -14.71 -4.96
N SER A 92 -7.01 -14.22 -5.40
CA SER A 92 -6.67 -14.20 -6.83
C SER A 92 -6.48 -15.60 -7.42
N LEU A 93 -5.95 -16.55 -6.65
CA LEU A 93 -5.81 -17.94 -7.07
C LEU A 93 -7.17 -18.61 -7.21
N VAL A 94 -8.08 -18.35 -6.27
CA VAL A 94 -9.47 -18.84 -6.32
C VAL A 94 -10.22 -18.27 -7.53
N GLU A 95 -10.03 -16.99 -7.86
CA GLU A 95 -10.64 -16.38 -9.07
C GLU A 95 -10.07 -16.95 -10.38
N MET A 96 -8.81 -17.39 -10.41
CA MET A 96 -8.20 -18.06 -11.56
C MET A 96 -8.58 -19.54 -11.67
N GLY A 97 -8.97 -20.17 -10.56
CA GLY A 97 -9.49 -21.53 -10.49
C GLY A 97 -10.96 -21.65 -10.93
N ALA A 98 -11.29 -21.19 -12.13
CA ALA A 98 -12.67 -21.20 -12.65
C ALA A 98 -13.22 -22.60 -13.03
N ASP A 99 -12.50 -23.69 -12.75
CA ASP A 99 -12.89 -25.07 -13.12
C ASP A 99 -13.15 -26.01 -11.93
N GLY A 100 -13.28 -25.49 -10.71
CA GLY A 100 -13.74 -26.28 -9.56
C GLY A 100 -12.78 -27.38 -9.07
N LEU A 101 -11.53 -27.35 -9.52
CA LEU A 101 -10.46 -28.20 -8.99
C LEU A 101 -9.80 -27.49 -7.80
N PRO A 102 -9.62 -28.16 -6.65
CA PRO A 102 -8.90 -27.60 -5.53
C PRO A 102 -7.46 -27.30 -5.97
N LEU A 103 -7.07 -26.03 -5.97
CA LEU A 103 -5.69 -25.62 -6.20
C LEU A 103 -4.82 -26.22 -5.09
N GLU A 104 -3.75 -26.93 -5.47
CA GLU A 104 -2.72 -27.32 -4.52
C GLU A 104 -2.20 -26.09 -3.79
N PRO A 105 -1.94 -26.17 -2.47
CA PRO A 105 -1.34 -25.06 -1.75
C PRO A 105 0.01 -24.73 -2.39
N LEU A 106 0.10 -23.58 -3.06
CA LEU A 106 1.35 -23.10 -3.65
C LEU A 106 2.40 -22.89 -2.56
N ALA A 107 3.65 -23.20 -2.89
CA ALA A 107 4.76 -22.94 -1.98
C ALA A 107 4.90 -21.43 -1.71
N GLU A 108 5.33 -21.04 -0.50
CA GLU A 108 5.48 -19.62 -0.09
C GLU A 108 6.27 -18.76 -1.10
N ALA A 109 7.29 -19.34 -1.74
CA ALA A 109 8.09 -18.65 -2.76
C ALA A 109 7.29 -18.31 -4.04
N GLU A 110 6.31 -19.14 -4.39
CA GLU A 110 5.44 -18.91 -5.55
C GLU A 110 4.34 -17.91 -5.21
N LEU A 111 3.81 -17.94 -3.98
CA LEU A 111 2.86 -16.94 -3.48
C LEU A 111 3.47 -15.53 -3.51
N ASP A 112 4.73 -15.38 -3.12
CA ASP A 112 5.44 -14.08 -3.18
C ASP A 112 5.58 -13.58 -4.63
N THR A 113 5.94 -14.49 -5.55
CA THR A 113 6.06 -14.16 -6.98
C THR A 113 4.70 -13.72 -7.57
N MET A 114 3.61 -14.40 -7.20
CA MET A 114 2.26 -14.02 -7.65
C MET A 114 1.77 -12.72 -7.03
N ALA A 115 2.05 -12.47 -5.75
CA ALA A 115 1.74 -11.19 -5.09
C ALA A 115 2.38 -10.01 -5.83
N ARG A 116 3.66 -10.16 -6.20
CA ARG A 116 4.41 -9.16 -6.96
C ARG A 116 3.82 -8.91 -8.35
N LEU A 117 3.43 -9.98 -9.06
CA LEU A 117 2.77 -9.88 -10.36
C LEU A 117 1.41 -9.20 -10.27
N LEU A 118 0.61 -9.51 -9.25
CA LEU A 118 -0.68 -8.87 -9.01
C LEU A 118 -0.53 -7.39 -8.66
N ALA A 119 0.46 -7.04 -7.83
CA ALA A 119 0.77 -5.65 -7.51
C ALA A 119 1.26 -4.86 -8.74
N ALA A 120 1.99 -5.50 -9.66
CA ALA A 120 2.41 -4.90 -10.92
C ALA A 120 1.20 -4.70 -11.87
N ARG A 121 0.31 -5.69 -11.97
CA ARG A 121 -0.93 -5.61 -12.75
C ARG A 121 -1.83 -4.48 -12.26
N ASP A 122 -2.05 -4.37 -10.95
CA ASP A 122 -2.91 -3.32 -10.38
C ASP A 122 -2.37 -1.92 -10.66
N ARG A 123 -1.05 -1.72 -10.58
CA ARG A 123 -0.44 -0.44 -10.95
C ARG A 123 -0.60 -0.14 -12.43
N ALA A 124 -0.47 -1.14 -13.30
CA ALA A 124 -0.72 -0.95 -14.72
C ALA A 124 -2.19 -0.58 -14.99
N VAL A 125 -3.15 -1.25 -14.34
CA VAL A 125 -4.59 -0.96 -14.46
C VAL A 125 -4.92 0.44 -13.94
N LYS A 126 -4.37 0.82 -12.78
CA LYS A 126 -4.55 2.16 -12.20
C LYS A 126 -3.94 3.25 -13.10
N ALA A 127 -2.76 3.03 -13.66
CA ALA A 127 -2.14 3.97 -14.60
C ALA A 127 -2.98 4.14 -15.88
N VAL A 128 -3.56 3.03 -16.38
CA VAL A 128 -4.48 3.07 -17.53
C VAL A 128 -5.80 3.77 -17.17
N ALA A 129 -6.33 3.57 -15.96
CA ALA A 129 -7.54 4.25 -15.48
C ALA A 129 -7.32 5.77 -15.33
N ASP A 130 -6.18 6.19 -14.76
CA ASP A 130 -5.84 7.60 -14.62
C ASP A 130 -5.60 8.26 -15.99
N PHE A 131 -4.98 7.55 -16.94
CA PHE A 131 -4.81 8.02 -18.30
C PHE A 131 -6.14 8.17 -19.04
N THR A 132 -7.02 7.16 -18.92
CA THR A 132 -8.35 7.21 -19.56
C THR A 132 -9.23 8.30 -18.95
N LEU A 133 -9.18 8.52 -17.62
CA LEU A 133 -9.88 9.63 -16.97
C LEU A 133 -9.39 11.00 -17.45
N LYS A 134 -8.06 11.20 -17.56
CA LYS A 134 -7.47 12.43 -18.10
C LYS A 134 -7.87 12.65 -19.56
N ALA A 135 -7.86 11.60 -20.38
CA ALA A 135 -8.30 11.66 -21.76
C ALA A 135 -9.78 12.03 -21.87
N LEU A 136 -10.63 11.46 -21.01
CA LEU A 136 -12.07 11.74 -20.98
C LEU A 136 -12.36 13.18 -20.56
N LEU A 137 -11.65 13.71 -19.55
CA LEU A 137 -11.73 15.11 -19.16
C LEU A 137 -11.25 16.06 -20.26
N PHE A 138 -10.20 15.69 -20.99
CA PHE A 138 -9.72 16.48 -22.13
C PHE A 138 -10.74 16.51 -23.27
N CYS A 139 -11.32 15.35 -23.61
CA CYS A 139 -12.41 15.25 -24.59
C CYS A 139 -13.63 16.06 -24.16
N LEU A 140 -14.02 16.01 -22.88
CA LEU A 140 -15.10 16.82 -22.32
C LEU A 140 -14.81 18.32 -22.45
N GLY A 141 -13.59 18.75 -22.13
CA GLY A 141 -13.16 20.14 -22.26
C GLY A 141 -13.23 20.63 -23.71
N LEU A 142 -12.77 19.83 -24.67
CA LEU A 142 -12.90 20.13 -26.09
C LEU A 142 -14.36 20.21 -26.55
N LEU A 143 -15.22 19.35 -26.03
CA LEU A 143 -16.65 19.33 -26.35
C LEU A 143 -17.34 20.59 -25.82
N VAL A 144 -17.06 20.99 -24.58
CA VAL A 144 -17.55 22.23 -23.98
C VAL A 144 -17.07 23.45 -24.76
N LEU A 145 -15.79 23.49 -25.16
CA LEU A 145 -15.23 24.56 -25.97
C LEU A 145 -15.93 24.65 -27.34
N TRP A 146 -16.15 23.53 -28.00
CA TRP A 146 -16.84 23.47 -29.29
C TRP A 146 -18.29 23.94 -29.20
N VAL A 147 -19.00 23.56 -28.13
CA VAL A 147 -20.36 24.05 -27.83
C VAL A 147 -20.34 25.56 -27.63
N LEU A 148 -19.44 26.09 -26.81
CA LEU A 148 -19.31 27.52 -26.56
C LEU A 148 -19.03 28.32 -27.84
N VAL A 149 -18.17 27.82 -28.73
CA VAL A 149 -17.87 28.45 -30.02
C VAL A 149 -19.06 28.41 -30.99
N ASN A 150 -19.92 27.39 -30.93
CA ASN A 150 -21.12 27.31 -31.77
C ASN A 150 -22.34 28.05 -31.19
N LEU A 151 -22.32 28.36 -29.89
CA LEU A 151 -23.40 29.10 -29.22
C LEU A 151 -23.22 30.63 -29.32
N LEU A 152 -22.03 31.09 -29.71
CA LEU A 152 -21.60 32.49 -29.77
C LEU A 152 -21.59 32.99 -31.22
#